data_AF-A0A2D0XI65-F1
#
_entry.id   AF-A0A2D0XI65-F1
#
_cell.length_a   1.000
_cell.length_b   1.000
_cell.length_c   1.000
_cell.angle_alpha   90.00
_cell.angle_beta   90.00
_cell.angle_gamma   90.00
#
_symmetry.space_group_name_H-M   'P 1'
#
loop_
_entity.id
_entity.type
_entity.pdbx_description
1 polymer ?
#
loop_
_entity_poly.entity_id
_entity_poly.type
_entity_poly.pdbx_seq_one_letter_code
_entity_poly.pdbx_strand_id
1 'polypeptide(L)'
;MPPKQKQGGSKAPKDDKTFGMKNKNKSAKVQRQVNTIKQQDSMRGKTKEDLAAEKKREAEAKAKFEQQKRDKLTAELVKPVQIQRVPFGVDPKSILCNYFKAGRCEKSAAKCKFSHDLEADRKTAKKDLYADTRDEEKSKDTMDKWDQEKLAKVALSKAGNQKTTTDVVCKYFIQSVEDSKYGWFWECPNGGSKCMYRHALPPGFVLKAQRKAEEEAAKSKVITLEEFLETERFKLGKNLTPVTPESFAKWKKARDGKKAVELEAAQKAKANAHAAGKVGMGSTGKDFFTFNPDFLDEEDDGADEWDLATFRKQRAAEDDAAEATRLEAFNTNFRNLHLDDEGNPPADPLATLEEDEESKNAKIESEQELATVAEGAAPSPAQRAAFDKHGDGGGIEADEA
;
A
#
# COMPACT_ATOMS: atom_id res chain seq x y z
N MET A 1 49.74 1.71 27.44
CA MET A 1 50.60 2.91 27.30
C MET A 1 51.54 2.70 26.12
N PRO A 2 51.25 3.28 24.94
CA PRO A 2 52.16 3.25 23.79
C PRO A 2 53.24 4.35 23.91
N PRO A 3 54.47 4.13 23.40
CA PRO A 3 55.61 4.99 23.67
C PRO A 3 55.55 6.30 22.87
N LYS A 4 55.94 7.38 23.56
CA LYS A 4 55.90 8.77 23.10
C LYS A 4 56.94 9.00 21.99
N GLN A 5 56.45 9.27 20.77
CA GLN A 5 57.25 9.63 19.61
C GLN A 5 57.90 11.01 19.84
N LYS A 6 59.23 11.06 19.90
CA LYS A 6 60.00 12.32 19.90
C LYS A 6 59.81 13.03 18.56
N GLN A 7 59.28 14.24 18.61
CA GLN A 7 59.25 15.16 17.48
C GLN A 7 60.70 15.51 17.08
N GLY A 8 61.05 15.22 15.84
CA GLY A 8 62.31 15.62 15.23
C GLY A 8 62.41 17.14 15.09
N GLY A 9 63.60 17.66 15.35
CA GLY A 9 63.90 19.09 15.42
C GLY A 9 63.46 19.90 14.20
N SER A 10 62.93 21.09 14.50
CA SER A 10 62.64 22.17 13.57
C SER A 10 63.90 22.59 12.80
N LYS A 11 63.89 22.43 11.49
CA LYS A 11 64.83 23.14 10.61
C LYS A 11 64.54 24.63 10.74
N ALA A 12 65.55 25.43 11.06
CA ALA A 12 65.47 26.89 11.09
C ALA A 12 64.82 27.44 9.81
N PRO A 13 64.01 28.52 9.91
CA PRO A 13 63.37 29.13 8.75
C PRO A 13 64.46 29.57 7.75
N LYS A 14 64.37 29.09 6.50
CA LYS A 14 65.25 29.58 5.43
C LYS A 14 64.87 31.04 5.16
N ASP A 15 65.83 31.95 5.27
CA ASP A 15 65.63 33.37 4.97
C ASP A 15 65.10 33.55 3.53
N ASP A 16 63.86 34.02 3.40
CA ASP A 16 63.24 34.30 2.10
C ASP A 16 63.86 35.59 1.53
N LYS A 17 64.87 35.44 0.68
CA LYS A 17 65.52 36.56 -0.04
C LYS A 17 64.56 37.32 -0.97
N THR A 18 63.34 36.83 -1.14
CA THR A 18 62.29 37.50 -1.91
C THR A 18 61.30 38.28 -1.04
N PHE A 19 61.55 38.37 0.28
CA PHE A 19 60.85 39.22 1.23
C PHE A 19 61.42 40.65 1.17
N GLY A 20 60.57 41.65 0.96
CA GLY A 20 60.96 43.07 0.84
C GLY A 20 61.01 43.63 -0.58
N MET A 21 60.86 42.81 -1.63
CA MET A 21 60.83 43.30 -3.01
C MET A 21 59.45 43.87 -3.36
N LYS A 22 59.37 45.19 -3.54
CA LYS A 22 58.12 45.90 -3.86
C LYS A 22 57.62 45.51 -5.27
N ASN A 23 56.30 45.46 -5.47
CA ASN A 23 55.62 45.11 -6.74
C ASN A 23 55.83 43.68 -7.29
N LYS A 24 56.07 42.71 -6.39
CA LYS A 24 56.26 41.26 -6.70
C LYS A 24 55.19 40.63 -7.61
N ASN A 25 53.94 41.09 -7.52
CA ASN A 25 52.82 40.55 -8.30
C ASN A 25 52.37 41.46 -9.46
N LYS A 26 53.01 42.62 -9.65
CA LYS A 26 52.57 43.64 -10.61
C LYS A 26 53.56 43.91 -11.75
N SER A 27 54.86 43.64 -11.54
CA SER A 27 55.88 43.85 -12.58
C SER A 27 56.42 42.53 -13.09
N ALA A 28 56.33 42.31 -14.42
CA ALA A 28 56.88 41.12 -15.08
C ALA A 28 58.39 40.97 -14.87
N LYS A 29 59.13 42.09 -14.77
CA LYS A 29 60.58 42.09 -14.52
C LYS A 29 60.90 41.61 -13.08
N VAL A 30 60.12 42.06 -12.11
CA VAL A 30 60.26 41.65 -10.71
C VAL A 30 59.84 40.20 -10.50
N GLN A 31 58.78 39.74 -11.19
CA GLN A 31 58.36 38.33 -11.17
C GLN A 31 59.45 37.41 -11.73
N ARG A 32 60.11 37.78 -12.85
CA ARG A 32 61.25 37.01 -13.39
C ARG A 32 62.40 36.95 -12.38
N GLN A 33 62.76 38.06 -11.75
CA GLN A 33 63.82 38.11 -10.75
C GLN A 33 63.50 37.25 -9.52
N VAL A 34 62.25 37.25 -9.06
CA VAL A 34 61.76 36.41 -7.96
C VAL A 34 61.82 34.92 -8.35
N ASN A 35 61.47 34.58 -9.59
CA ASN A 35 61.56 33.20 -10.07
C ASN A 35 63.02 32.73 -10.17
N THR A 36 63.94 33.60 -10.61
CA THR A 36 65.39 33.29 -10.62
C THR A 36 65.94 33.08 -9.21
N ILE A 37 65.57 33.93 -8.24
CA ILE A 37 66.00 33.77 -6.84
C ILE A 37 65.44 32.47 -6.24
N LYS A 38 64.16 32.15 -6.50
CA LYS A 38 63.54 30.90 -6.06
C LYS A 38 64.19 29.66 -6.68
N GLN A 39 64.55 29.71 -7.96
CA GLN A 39 65.29 28.64 -8.63
C GLN A 39 66.71 28.48 -8.07
N GLN A 40 67.38 29.59 -7.72
CA GLN A 40 68.70 29.56 -7.12
C GLN A 40 68.67 29.00 -5.68
N ASP A 41 67.66 29.39 -4.88
CA ASP A 41 67.49 28.89 -3.51
C ASP A 41 67.01 27.43 -3.47
N SER A 42 66.28 26.94 -4.49
CA SER A 42 65.87 25.52 -4.58
C SER A 42 67.01 24.58 -4.96
N MET A 43 68.03 25.10 -5.64
CA MET A 43 69.26 24.38 -6.00
C MET A 43 70.33 24.48 -4.90
N ARG A 44 70.19 25.42 -3.95
CA ARG A 44 71.17 25.62 -2.86
C ARG A 44 71.08 24.48 -1.84
N GLY A 45 72.15 23.67 -1.77
CA GLY A 45 72.30 22.57 -0.80
C GLY A 45 71.84 21.20 -1.28
N LYS A 46 71.48 21.04 -2.56
CA LYS A 46 71.27 19.72 -3.18
C LYS A 46 72.56 19.26 -3.84
N THR A 47 73.03 18.05 -3.55
CA THR A 47 74.18 17.47 -4.25
C THR A 47 73.78 17.02 -5.66
N LYS A 48 74.75 16.78 -6.54
CA LYS A 48 74.49 16.28 -7.91
C LYS A 48 73.76 14.93 -7.89
N GLU A 49 73.97 14.14 -6.84
CA GLU A 49 73.34 12.84 -6.60
C GLU A 49 71.88 12.98 -6.15
N ASP A 50 71.56 13.95 -5.28
CA ASP A 50 70.18 14.22 -4.85
C ASP A 50 69.30 14.70 -6.01
N LEU A 51 69.85 15.54 -6.90
CA LEU A 51 69.16 16.00 -8.10
C LEU A 51 68.92 14.85 -9.10
N ALA A 52 69.83 13.88 -9.18
CA ALA A 52 69.66 12.70 -10.00
C ALA A 52 68.60 11.74 -9.42
N ALA A 53 68.57 11.58 -8.10
CA ALA A 53 67.57 10.76 -7.40
C ALA A 53 66.15 11.37 -7.51
N GLU A 54 66.01 12.69 -7.37
CA GLU A 54 64.72 13.38 -7.51
C GLU A 54 64.18 13.30 -8.94
N LYS A 55 65.03 13.49 -9.96
CA LYS A 55 64.67 13.31 -11.38
C LYS A 55 64.28 11.86 -11.70
N LYS A 56 64.97 10.88 -11.12
CA LYS A 56 64.62 9.46 -11.29
C LYS A 56 63.25 9.15 -10.67
N ARG A 57 62.95 9.69 -9.49
CA ARG A 57 61.65 9.53 -8.81
C ARG A 57 60.52 10.21 -9.58
N GLU A 58 60.75 11.40 -10.13
CA GLU A 58 59.78 12.12 -10.96
C GLU A 58 59.55 11.40 -12.30
N ALA A 59 60.61 10.89 -12.94
CA ALA A 59 60.49 10.09 -14.17
C ALA A 59 59.73 8.78 -13.92
N GLU A 60 59.97 8.10 -12.80
CA GLU A 60 59.24 6.88 -12.42
C GLU A 60 57.78 7.19 -12.06
N ALA A 61 57.50 8.29 -11.37
CA ALA A 61 56.13 8.74 -11.08
C ALA A 61 55.37 9.09 -12.37
N LYS A 62 56.04 9.75 -13.32
CA LYS A 62 55.46 10.08 -14.64
C LYS A 62 55.23 8.82 -15.48
N ALA A 63 56.18 7.89 -15.49
CA ALA A 63 56.04 6.60 -16.16
C ALA A 63 54.88 5.76 -15.56
N LYS A 64 54.73 5.73 -14.23
CA LYS A 64 53.59 5.08 -13.56
C LYS A 64 52.27 5.75 -13.91
N PHE A 65 52.22 7.09 -13.98
CA PHE A 65 51.01 7.81 -14.37
C PHE A 65 50.64 7.58 -15.84
N GLU A 66 51.63 7.52 -16.73
CA GLU A 66 51.43 7.20 -18.14
C GLU A 66 51.02 5.75 -18.35
N GLN A 67 51.60 4.80 -17.60
CA GLN A 67 51.15 3.41 -17.56
C GLN A 67 49.71 3.30 -17.07
N GLN A 68 49.36 3.92 -15.94
CA GLN A 68 47.97 3.94 -15.45
C GLN A 68 47.00 4.58 -16.45
N LYS A 69 47.43 5.60 -17.22
CA LYS A 69 46.63 6.16 -18.31
C LYS A 69 46.46 5.18 -19.45
N ARG A 70 47.53 4.50 -19.89
CA ARG A 70 47.44 3.47 -20.92
C ARG A 70 46.55 2.31 -20.47
N ASP A 71 46.70 1.85 -19.24
CA ASP A 71 45.92 0.76 -18.66
C ASP A 71 44.43 1.12 -18.61
N LYS A 72 44.09 2.35 -18.22
CA LYS A 72 42.71 2.86 -18.25
C LYS A 72 42.15 2.91 -19.68
N LEU A 73 42.92 3.42 -20.64
CA LEU A 73 42.51 3.45 -22.04
C LEU A 73 42.36 2.05 -22.63
N THR A 74 43.23 1.10 -22.26
CA THR A 74 43.10 -0.31 -22.69
C THR A 74 41.91 -0.99 -22.02
N ALA A 75 41.64 -0.72 -20.75
CA ALA A 75 40.49 -1.28 -20.03
C ALA A 75 39.16 -0.78 -20.62
N GLU A 76 39.11 0.47 -21.07
CA GLU A 76 37.94 1.03 -21.76
C GLU A 76 37.75 0.42 -23.15
N LEU A 77 38.84 0.07 -23.84
CA LEU A 77 38.80 -0.60 -25.15
C LEU A 77 38.41 -2.09 -25.06
N VAL A 78 38.78 -2.77 -23.96
CA VAL A 78 38.54 -4.20 -23.72
C VAL A 78 37.20 -4.45 -23.01
N LYS A 79 36.38 -3.41 -22.75
CA LYS A 79 35.05 -3.59 -22.17
C LYS A 79 34.24 -4.59 -23.04
N PRO A 80 33.91 -5.78 -22.51
CA PRO A 80 33.29 -6.81 -23.31
C PRO A 80 31.92 -6.34 -23.79
N VAL A 81 31.67 -6.64 -25.05
CA VAL A 81 30.43 -6.33 -25.75
C VAL A 81 29.26 -7.02 -25.04
N GLN A 82 28.41 -6.23 -24.38
CA GLN A 82 27.24 -6.75 -23.68
C GLN A 82 26.17 -7.16 -24.71
N ILE A 83 25.99 -8.47 -24.90
CA ILE A 83 24.97 -9.03 -25.78
C ILE A 83 23.60 -8.75 -25.15
N GLN A 84 22.81 -7.84 -25.74
CA GLN A 84 21.41 -7.62 -25.34
C GLN A 84 20.58 -8.88 -25.59
N ARG A 85 20.08 -9.49 -24.51
CA ARG A 85 19.09 -10.57 -24.55
C ARG A 85 17.69 -9.94 -24.60
N VAL A 86 16.84 -10.44 -25.48
CA VAL A 86 15.43 -10.02 -25.58
C VAL A 86 14.60 -10.98 -24.72
N PRO A 87 13.83 -10.49 -23.74
CA PRO A 87 12.88 -11.30 -22.99
C PRO A 87 11.82 -11.91 -23.91
N PHE A 88 11.35 -13.11 -23.60
CA PHE A 88 10.38 -13.84 -24.43
C PHE A 88 9.05 -13.05 -24.53
N GLY A 89 8.56 -12.84 -25.75
CA GLY A 89 7.29 -12.12 -26.02
C GLY A 89 7.41 -10.61 -26.28
N VAL A 90 8.61 -10.01 -26.24
CA VAL A 90 8.83 -8.59 -26.56
C VAL A 90 9.49 -8.44 -27.93
N ASP A 91 8.93 -7.59 -28.80
CA ASP A 91 9.49 -7.35 -30.12
C ASP A 91 10.91 -6.77 -30.01
N PRO A 92 11.94 -7.38 -30.62
CA PRO A 92 13.32 -6.92 -30.52
C PRO A 92 13.52 -5.46 -30.95
N LYS A 93 12.67 -4.96 -31.85
CA LYS A 93 12.72 -3.60 -32.38
C LYS A 93 12.07 -2.55 -31.48
N SER A 94 11.45 -2.96 -30.37
CA SER A 94 10.96 -2.06 -29.31
C SER A 94 12.05 -1.66 -28.31
N ILE A 95 13.18 -2.39 -28.30
CA ILE A 95 14.30 -2.17 -27.37
C ILE A 95 15.37 -1.35 -28.08
N LEU A 96 15.90 -0.31 -27.42
CA LEU A 96 16.99 0.52 -27.96
C LEU A 96 18.26 -0.33 -28.15
N CYS A 97 18.87 -0.21 -29.33
CA CYS A 97 20.14 -0.86 -29.66
C CYS A 97 21.27 -0.28 -28.80
N ASN A 98 21.91 -1.12 -27.98
CA ASN A 98 23.06 -0.72 -27.16
C ASN A 98 24.22 -0.15 -28.01
N TYR A 99 24.42 -0.66 -29.23
CA TYR A 99 25.47 -0.14 -30.12
C TYR A 99 25.11 1.21 -30.71
N PHE A 100 23.82 1.47 -30.95
CA PHE A 100 23.38 2.77 -31.44
C PHE A 100 23.48 3.81 -30.31
N LYS A 101 23.11 3.41 -29.09
CA LYS A 101 23.33 4.20 -27.86
C LYS A 101 24.81 4.52 -27.64
N ALA A 102 25.70 3.59 -27.96
CA ALA A 102 27.16 3.77 -27.90
C ALA A 102 27.78 4.40 -29.17
N GLY A 103 26.97 4.81 -30.17
CA GLY A 103 27.44 5.41 -31.42
C GLY A 103 28.26 4.48 -32.34
N ARG A 104 28.25 3.17 -32.09
CA ARG A 104 29.06 2.15 -32.79
C ARG A 104 28.21 1.13 -33.57
N CYS A 105 26.95 1.46 -33.88
CA CYS A 105 26.10 0.56 -34.65
C CYS A 105 26.32 0.76 -36.16
N GLU A 106 26.94 -0.22 -36.80
CA GLU A 106 27.17 -0.25 -38.25
C GLU A 106 25.93 -0.66 -39.06
N LYS A 107 24.87 -1.14 -38.39
CA LYS A 107 23.62 -1.53 -39.04
C LYS A 107 22.71 -0.31 -39.20
N SER A 108 22.09 -0.14 -40.37
CA SER A 108 21.08 0.91 -40.55
C SER A 108 19.83 0.63 -39.70
N ALA A 109 19.07 1.67 -39.33
CA ALA A 109 17.91 1.57 -38.44
C ALA A 109 16.86 0.52 -38.90
N ALA A 110 16.68 0.35 -40.21
CA ALA A 110 15.80 -0.67 -40.77
C ALA A 110 16.35 -2.10 -40.59
N LYS A 111 17.67 -2.28 -40.76
CA LYS A 111 18.35 -3.59 -40.76
C LYS A 111 18.83 -4.03 -39.37
N CYS A 112 18.84 -3.12 -38.38
CA CYS A 112 19.15 -3.46 -37.01
C CYS A 112 17.98 -4.19 -36.34
N LYS A 113 18.30 -5.29 -35.62
CA LYS A 113 17.33 -6.07 -34.83
C LYS A 113 16.71 -5.24 -33.70
N PHE A 114 17.43 -4.23 -33.23
CA PHE A 114 17.03 -3.34 -32.14
C PHE A 114 16.71 -1.92 -32.67
N SER A 115 15.92 -1.16 -31.92
CA SER A 115 15.53 0.21 -32.29
C SER A 115 16.73 1.15 -32.36
N HIS A 116 16.72 2.09 -33.30
CA HIS A 116 17.62 3.24 -33.36
C HIS A 116 16.89 4.55 -32.97
N ASP A 117 15.73 4.44 -32.33
CA ASP A 117 14.98 5.57 -31.80
C ASP A 117 15.29 5.75 -30.31
N LEU A 118 15.90 6.88 -29.94
CA LEU A 118 16.22 7.21 -28.54
C LEU A 118 14.98 7.26 -27.65
N GLU A 119 13.80 7.54 -28.22
CA GLU A 119 12.54 7.53 -27.47
C GLU A 119 12.11 6.11 -27.07
N ALA A 120 12.59 5.06 -27.74
CA ALA A 120 12.33 3.68 -27.35
C ALA A 120 12.93 3.33 -25.97
N ASP A 121 14.07 3.93 -25.61
CA ASP A 121 14.70 3.74 -24.28
C ASP A 121 13.86 4.38 -23.18
N ARG A 122 13.32 5.58 -23.44
CA ARG A 122 12.46 6.30 -22.49
C ARG A 122 11.16 5.54 -22.23
N LYS A 123 10.62 4.87 -23.24
CA LYS A 123 9.42 4.01 -23.12
C LYS A 123 9.66 2.74 -22.29
N THR A 124 10.90 2.26 -22.19
CA THR A 124 11.25 1.08 -21.36
C THR A 124 11.57 1.43 -19.90
N ALA A 125 11.84 2.70 -19.58
CA ALA A 125 12.09 3.14 -18.22
C ALA A 125 10.78 3.17 -17.41
N LYS A 126 10.63 2.22 -16.48
CA LYS A 126 9.50 2.20 -15.54
C LYS A 126 9.63 3.38 -14.58
N LYS A 127 8.58 4.20 -14.50
CA LYS A 127 8.47 5.26 -13.51
C LYS A 127 8.44 4.61 -12.11
N ASP A 128 9.25 5.09 -11.18
CA ASP A 128 9.29 4.57 -9.82
C ASP A 128 7.94 4.81 -9.14
N LEU A 129 7.36 3.75 -8.55
CA LEU A 129 6.05 3.76 -7.92
C LEU A 129 6.04 4.50 -6.57
N TYR A 130 7.21 4.65 -5.95
CA TYR A 130 7.36 5.22 -4.61
C TYR A 130 7.90 6.65 -4.62
N ALA A 131 8.33 7.16 -5.78
CA ALA A 131 8.83 8.52 -5.94
C ALA A 131 7.86 9.38 -6.77
N ASP A 132 7.39 10.49 -6.20
CA ASP A 132 6.58 11.47 -6.94
C ASP A 132 7.51 12.33 -7.81
N THR A 133 7.19 12.49 -9.09
CA THR A 133 7.98 13.31 -10.02
C THR A 133 8.14 14.77 -9.58
N ARG A 134 7.23 15.27 -8.73
CA ARG A 134 7.32 16.64 -8.20
C ARG A 134 8.40 16.77 -7.12
N ASP A 135 8.69 15.70 -6.38
CA ASP A 135 9.73 15.71 -5.33
C ASP A 135 11.14 15.67 -5.94
N GLU A 136 11.30 14.94 -7.04
CA GLU A 136 12.52 14.93 -7.86
C GLU A 136 12.87 16.34 -8.39
N GLU A 137 11.88 17.08 -8.89
CA GLU A 137 12.09 18.44 -9.40
C GLU A 137 12.38 19.44 -8.27
N LYS A 138 11.67 19.36 -7.14
CA LYS A 138 11.94 20.19 -5.95
C LYS A 138 13.33 19.93 -5.37
N SER A 139 13.78 18.68 -5.37
CA SER A 139 15.10 18.32 -4.82
C SER A 139 16.26 18.77 -5.71
N LYS A 140 16.04 18.84 -7.03
CA LYS A 140 17.03 19.35 -8.00
C LYS A 140 17.09 20.89 -8.03
N ASP A 141 16.07 21.55 -7.50
CA ASP A 141 15.90 23.01 -7.44
C ASP A 141 16.46 23.63 -6.15
N THR A 142 17.77 23.54 -5.98
CA THR A 142 18.50 24.10 -4.82
C THR A 142 18.62 25.64 -4.92
N MET A 143 18.54 26.34 -3.78
CA MET A 143 18.61 27.82 -3.66
C MET A 143 19.79 28.47 -4.41
N ASP A 144 20.91 27.76 -4.54
CA ASP A 144 22.11 28.23 -5.24
C ASP A 144 21.90 28.47 -6.74
N LYS A 145 20.81 27.96 -7.33
CA LYS A 145 20.45 28.12 -8.74
C LYS A 145 19.33 29.15 -8.95
N TRP A 146 18.95 29.90 -7.92
CA TRP A 146 17.80 30.82 -7.98
C TRP A 146 18.25 32.24 -8.30
N ASP A 147 17.75 32.79 -9.41
CA ASP A 147 17.93 34.20 -9.76
C ASP A 147 17.03 35.13 -8.91
N GLN A 148 17.37 36.42 -8.87
CA GLN A 148 16.69 37.43 -8.05
C GLN A 148 15.19 37.57 -8.36
N GLU A 149 14.78 37.35 -9.61
CA GLU A 149 13.37 37.30 -10.00
C GLU A 149 12.64 36.07 -9.48
N LYS A 150 13.32 34.91 -9.43
CA LYS A 150 12.76 33.68 -8.86
C LYS A 150 12.62 33.80 -7.36
N LEU A 151 13.58 34.44 -6.69
CA LEU A 151 13.49 34.83 -5.27
C LEU A 151 12.28 35.73 -5.01
N ALA A 152 12.07 36.77 -5.82
CA ALA A 152 10.94 37.68 -5.68
C ALA A 152 9.58 36.97 -5.88
N LYS A 153 9.49 36.07 -6.86
CA LYS A 153 8.29 35.24 -7.10
C LYS A 153 8.02 34.27 -5.94
N VAL A 154 9.05 33.69 -5.33
CA VAL A 154 8.90 32.80 -4.16
C VAL A 154 8.52 33.61 -2.92
N ALA A 155 9.07 34.80 -2.72
CA ALA A 155 8.68 35.69 -1.62
C ALA A 155 7.20 36.13 -1.74
N LEU A 156 6.75 36.51 -2.93
CA LEU A 156 5.36 36.88 -3.20
C LEU A 156 4.40 35.69 -3.03
N SER A 157 4.81 34.49 -3.45
CA SER A 157 3.98 33.28 -3.30
C SER A 157 3.97 32.71 -1.88
N LYS A 158 5.01 32.95 -1.07
CA LYS A 158 5.00 32.65 0.37
C LYS A 158 4.00 33.51 1.15
N ALA A 159 3.73 34.73 0.70
CA ALA A 159 2.88 35.68 1.40
C ALA A 159 1.36 35.51 1.13
N GLY A 160 0.93 34.74 0.11
CA GLY A 160 -0.45 34.84 -0.38
C GLY A 160 -1.27 33.57 -0.58
N ASN A 161 -0.69 32.42 -0.93
CA ASN A 161 -1.47 31.18 -1.11
C ASN A 161 -0.53 29.98 -1.28
N GLN A 162 -0.07 29.38 -0.18
CA GLN A 162 0.66 28.11 -0.23
C GLN A 162 -0.31 27.04 -0.75
N LYS A 163 -0.16 26.61 -2.01
CA LYS A 163 -0.91 25.46 -2.53
C LYS A 163 -0.59 24.26 -1.64
N THR A 164 -1.59 23.79 -0.90
CA THR A 164 -1.47 22.65 0.01
C THR A 164 -1.41 21.37 -0.83
N THR A 165 -0.20 20.93 -1.17
CA THR A 165 -0.03 19.54 -1.62
C THR A 165 -0.30 18.65 -0.42
N THR A 166 -1.31 17.81 -0.53
CA THR A 166 -1.67 16.85 0.52
C THR A 166 -0.79 15.60 0.42
N ASP A 167 -0.38 15.06 1.56
CA ASP A 167 0.33 13.78 1.65
C ASP A 167 -0.59 12.57 1.41
N VAL A 168 -1.89 12.83 1.24
CA VAL A 168 -2.89 11.83 0.86
C VAL A 168 -2.67 11.40 -0.58
N VAL A 169 -2.65 10.09 -0.79
CA VAL A 169 -2.44 9.46 -2.09
C VAL A 169 -3.65 9.68 -2.99
N CYS A 170 -3.43 9.98 -4.27
CA CYS A 170 -4.52 10.17 -5.21
C CYS A 170 -5.28 8.86 -5.48
N LYS A 171 -6.62 8.90 -5.40
CA LYS A 171 -7.49 7.74 -5.68
C LYS A 171 -7.26 7.15 -7.08
N TYR A 172 -7.14 8.01 -8.10
CA TYR A 172 -6.89 7.58 -9.49
C TYR A 172 -5.51 6.96 -9.68
N PHE A 173 -4.53 7.39 -8.88
CA PHE A 173 -3.21 6.77 -8.87
C PHE A 173 -3.27 5.35 -8.32
N ILE A 174 -3.94 5.14 -7.17
CA ILE A 174 -4.14 3.79 -6.62
C ILE A 174 -4.84 2.88 -7.63
N GLN A 175 -5.94 3.36 -8.25
CA GLN A 175 -6.66 2.59 -9.27
C GLN A 175 -5.79 2.26 -10.49
N SER A 176 -4.98 3.20 -10.95
CA SER A 176 -4.12 2.99 -12.14
C SER A 176 -2.93 2.08 -11.84
N VAL A 177 -2.46 2.07 -10.60
CA VAL A 177 -1.44 1.15 -10.10
C VAL A 177 -2.01 -0.25 -9.89
N GLU A 178 -3.25 -0.38 -9.37
CA GLU A 178 -3.99 -1.65 -9.31
C GLU A 178 -4.25 -2.21 -10.73
N ASP A 179 -4.64 -1.36 -11.68
CA ASP A 179 -4.85 -1.73 -13.09
C ASP A 179 -3.54 -1.97 -13.87
N SER A 180 -2.36 -1.77 -13.26
CA SER A 180 -1.05 -1.82 -13.92
C SER A 180 -0.90 -0.87 -15.13
N LYS A 181 -1.75 0.16 -15.22
CA LYS A 181 -1.73 1.21 -16.25
C LYS A 181 -0.85 2.41 -15.87
N TYR A 182 -0.35 2.45 -14.64
CA TYR A 182 0.59 3.47 -14.19
C TYR A 182 1.93 3.32 -14.90
N GLY A 183 2.34 4.36 -15.64
CA GLY A 183 3.55 4.34 -16.44
C GLY A 183 3.95 5.72 -16.95
N TRP A 184 4.89 5.74 -17.90
CA TRP A 184 5.45 6.97 -18.47
C TRP A 184 4.41 7.91 -19.09
N PHE A 185 3.35 7.35 -19.69
CA PHE A 185 2.27 8.11 -20.33
C PHE A 185 1.04 8.29 -19.44
N TRP A 186 1.11 7.89 -18.16
CA TRP A 186 -0.03 8.02 -17.27
C TRP A 186 -0.09 9.44 -16.68
N GLU A 187 -1.16 10.14 -17.01
CA GLU A 187 -1.50 11.43 -16.43
C GLU A 187 -2.73 11.29 -15.52
N CYS A 188 -2.66 11.86 -14.33
CA CYS A 188 -3.77 11.84 -13.41
C CYS A 188 -4.96 12.63 -13.99
N PRO A 189 -6.17 12.05 -14.06
CA PRO A 189 -7.36 12.76 -14.52
C PRO A 189 -7.69 13.99 -13.67
N ASN A 190 -7.25 14.01 -12.41
CA ASN A 190 -7.41 15.13 -11.48
C ASN A 190 -6.29 16.19 -11.62
N GLY A 191 -5.88 16.48 -12.86
CA GLY A 191 -4.98 17.59 -13.19
C GLY A 191 -3.51 17.24 -13.40
N GLY A 192 -3.16 16.00 -13.77
CA GLY A 192 -1.81 15.61 -14.19
C GLY A 192 -0.74 15.91 -13.14
N SER A 193 0.17 16.83 -13.45
CA SER A 193 1.20 17.33 -12.53
C SER A 193 0.70 18.35 -11.48
N LYS A 194 -0.51 18.89 -11.65
CA LYS A 194 -1.15 19.86 -10.73
C LYS A 194 -2.10 19.20 -9.72
N CYS A 195 -2.24 17.88 -9.73
CA CYS A 195 -3.10 17.18 -8.76
C CYS A 195 -2.70 17.54 -7.31
N MET A 196 -3.67 17.85 -6.45
CA MET A 196 -3.39 18.21 -5.05
C MET A 196 -2.93 17.01 -4.20
N TYR A 197 -3.20 15.80 -4.68
CA TYR A 197 -2.90 14.54 -4.02
C TYR A 197 -1.56 13.96 -4.50
N ARG A 198 -0.92 13.13 -3.68
CA ARG A 198 0.39 12.51 -3.97
C ARG A 198 0.25 11.37 -4.98
N HIS A 199 1.16 11.29 -5.97
CA HIS A 199 1.21 10.23 -6.98
C HIS A 199 2.36 9.25 -6.72
N ALA A 200 2.47 8.83 -5.46
CA ALA A 200 3.42 7.85 -4.99
C ALA A 200 2.77 7.00 -3.90
N LEU A 201 3.10 5.72 -3.88
CA LEU A 201 2.64 4.82 -2.82
C LEU A 201 3.32 5.20 -1.51
N PRO A 202 2.59 5.24 -0.38
CA PRO A 202 3.19 5.43 0.93
C PRO A 202 4.21 4.31 1.21
N PRO A 203 5.30 4.61 1.93
CA PRO A 203 6.28 3.60 2.29
C PRO A 203 5.58 2.48 3.09
N GLY A 204 5.70 1.23 2.61
CA GLY A 204 5.06 0.05 3.23
C GLY A 204 3.67 -0.31 2.70
N PHE A 205 3.10 0.44 1.75
CA PHE A 205 1.84 0.03 1.11
C PHE A 205 2.10 -1.08 0.08
N VAL A 206 1.57 -2.27 0.35
CA VAL A 206 1.57 -3.43 -0.55
C VAL A 206 0.24 -3.45 -1.31
N LEU A 207 0.31 -3.59 -2.64
CA LEU A 207 -0.90 -3.68 -3.47
C LEU A 207 -1.75 -4.88 -3.06
N LYS A 208 -3.07 -4.78 -3.21
CA LYS A 208 -4.00 -5.90 -2.92
C LYS A 208 -3.64 -7.17 -3.69
N ALA A 209 -3.22 -7.04 -4.95
CA ALA A 209 -2.78 -8.16 -5.78
C ALA A 209 -1.50 -8.83 -5.23
N GLN A 210 -0.54 -8.03 -4.76
CA GLN A 210 0.69 -8.55 -4.15
C GLN A 210 0.42 -9.22 -2.81
N ARG A 211 -0.40 -8.59 -1.95
CA ARG A 211 -0.81 -9.20 -0.67
C ARG A 211 -1.50 -10.54 -0.87
N LYS A 212 -2.41 -10.64 -1.85
CA LYS A 212 -3.08 -11.91 -2.18
C LYS A 212 -2.08 -12.97 -2.68
N ALA A 213 -1.13 -12.58 -3.53
CA ALA A 213 -0.10 -13.49 -4.01
C ALA A 213 0.84 -13.97 -2.89
N GLU A 214 1.21 -13.09 -1.96
CA GLU A 214 2.01 -13.45 -0.78
C GLU A 214 1.23 -14.39 0.16
N GLU A 215 -0.06 -14.16 0.34
CA GLU A 215 -0.94 -15.02 1.13
C GLU A 215 -1.13 -16.40 0.48
N GLU A 216 -1.34 -16.47 -0.83
CA GLU A 216 -1.40 -17.73 -1.58
C GLU A 216 -0.06 -18.48 -1.55
N ALA A 217 1.06 -17.76 -1.65
CA ALA A 217 2.39 -18.32 -1.50
C ALA A 217 2.68 -18.77 -0.06
N ALA A 218 2.09 -18.14 0.95
CA ALA A 218 2.17 -18.58 2.34
C ALA A 218 1.34 -19.83 2.56
N LYS A 219 0.12 -19.89 1.99
CA LYS A 219 -0.76 -21.06 2.03
C LYS A 219 -0.15 -22.28 1.33
N SER A 220 0.53 -22.09 0.21
CA SER A 220 1.22 -23.18 -0.50
C SER A 220 2.51 -23.64 0.20
N LYS A 221 3.09 -22.82 1.09
CA LYS A 221 4.22 -23.18 1.95
C LYS A 221 3.80 -23.85 3.25
N VAL A 222 2.50 -23.92 3.56
CA VAL A 222 2.01 -24.79 4.63
C VAL A 222 2.27 -26.21 4.16
N ILE A 223 3.28 -26.85 4.77
CA ILE A 223 3.65 -28.25 4.56
C ILE A 223 2.37 -29.07 4.53
N THR A 224 2.18 -29.83 3.46
CA THR A 224 0.94 -30.63 3.34
C THR A 224 0.92 -31.67 4.46
N LEU A 225 -0.28 -32.11 4.84
CA LEU A 225 -0.43 -33.07 5.95
C LEU A 225 0.42 -34.33 5.71
N GLU A 226 0.57 -34.74 4.46
CA GLU A 226 1.36 -35.87 4.01
C GLU A 226 2.86 -35.66 4.26
N GLU A 227 3.40 -34.51 3.88
CA GLU A 227 4.82 -34.19 4.09
C GLU A 227 5.14 -34.06 5.59
N PHE A 228 4.23 -33.50 6.38
CA PHE A 228 4.33 -33.52 7.84
C PHE A 228 4.34 -34.96 8.38
N LEU A 229 3.39 -35.81 7.95
CA LEU A 229 3.32 -37.21 8.38
C LEU A 229 4.56 -38.03 7.98
N GLU A 230 5.14 -37.77 6.81
CA GLU A 230 6.38 -38.43 6.37
C GLU A 230 7.58 -38.03 7.23
N THR A 231 7.70 -36.75 7.59
CA THR A 231 8.76 -36.30 8.50
C THR A 231 8.62 -36.90 9.91
N GLU A 232 7.40 -36.96 10.45
CA GLU A 232 7.13 -37.57 11.75
C GLU A 232 7.33 -39.10 11.73
N ARG A 233 6.96 -39.77 10.63
CA ARG A 233 7.22 -41.20 10.45
C ARG A 233 8.71 -41.51 10.41
N PHE A 234 9.52 -40.65 9.79
CA PHE A 234 10.97 -40.83 9.78
C PHE A 234 11.61 -40.59 11.16
N LYS A 235 11.03 -39.67 11.97
CA LYS A 235 11.46 -39.43 13.36
C LYS A 235 11.13 -40.59 14.30
N LEU A 236 10.08 -41.36 14.01
CA LEU A 236 9.74 -42.59 14.75
C LEU A 236 10.81 -43.67 14.47
N GLY A 237 11.66 -43.93 15.45
CA GLY A 237 12.71 -44.95 15.37
C GLY A 237 12.19 -46.39 15.25
N LYS A 238 13.12 -47.37 15.21
CA LYS A 238 12.83 -48.78 14.92
C LYS A 238 12.12 -49.56 16.06
N ASN A 239 12.02 -49.02 17.27
CA ASN A 239 11.41 -49.68 18.43
C ASN A 239 9.92 -49.27 18.56
N LEU A 240 9.06 -49.87 17.75
CA LEU A 240 7.62 -49.59 17.72
C LEU A 240 6.83 -50.71 18.38
N THR A 241 5.86 -50.36 19.22
CA THR A 241 4.92 -51.33 19.81
C THR A 241 3.91 -51.78 18.74
N PRO A 242 3.78 -53.09 18.46
CA PRO A 242 2.78 -53.56 17.51
C PRO A 242 1.36 -53.25 18.03
N VAL A 243 0.48 -52.86 17.11
CA VAL A 243 -0.93 -52.58 17.40
C VAL A 243 -1.68 -53.92 17.49
N THR A 244 -1.71 -54.50 18.67
CA THR A 244 -2.54 -55.65 19.03
C THR A 244 -3.80 -55.16 19.76
N PRO A 245 -4.87 -55.96 19.85
CA PRO A 245 -6.08 -55.55 20.57
C PRO A 245 -5.80 -55.13 22.02
N GLU A 246 -4.86 -55.81 22.69
CA GLU A 246 -4.45 -55.50 24.06
C GLU A 246 -3.67 -54.19 24.17
N SER A 247 -2.75 -53.90 23.23
CA SER A 247 -1.99 -52.64 23.23
C SER A 247 -2.88 -51.46 22.85
N PHE A 248 -3.83 -51.65 21.93
CA PHE A 248 -4.85 -50.66 21.57
C PHE A 248 -5.80 -50.35 22.73
N ALA A 249 -6.26 -51.35 23.48
CA ALA A 249 -7.12 -51.13 24.65
C ALA A 249 -6.41 -50.32 25.75
N LYS A 250 -5.11 -50.58 25.99
CA LYS A 250 -4.27 -49.78 26.90
C LYS A 250 -4.10 -48.35 26.40
N TRP A 251 -3.83 -48.18 25.10
CA TRP A 251 -3.73 -46.85 24.48
C TRP A 251 -5.05 -46.07 24.56
N LYS A 252 -6.19 -46.71 24.26
CA LYS A 252 -7.52 -46.09 24.28
C LYS A 252 -7.86 -45.58 25.68
N LYS A 253 -7.67 -46.41 26.72
CA LYS A 253 -7.85 -45.97 28.12
C LYS A 253 -6.94 -44.79 28.48
N ALA A 254 -5.68 -44.82 28.06
CA ALA A 254 -4.75 -43.70 28.28
C ALA A 254 -5.15 -42.43 27.52
N ARG A 255 -5.69 -42.56 26.29
CA ARG A 255 -6.14 -41.44 25.46
C ARG A 255 -7.43 -40.83 26.00
N ASP A 256 -8.40 -41.66 26.39
CA ASP A 256 -9.66 -41.23 27.01
C ASP A 256 -9.39 -40.54 28.35
N GLY A 257 -8.46 -41.08 29.17
CA GLY A 257 -8.01 -40.43 30.40
C GLY A 257 -7.36 -39.06 30.14
N LYS A 258 -6.46 -38.95 29.17
CA LYS A 258 -5.86 -37.65 28.78
C LYS A 258 -6.92 -36.66 28.28
N LYS A 259 -7.86 -37.11 27.45
CA LYS A 259 -8.95 -36.28 26.92
C LYS A 259 -9.86 -35.79 28.05
N ALA A 260 -10.18 -36.63 29.02
CA ALA A 260 -10.97 -36.25 30.19
C ALA A 260 -10.25 -35.19 31.03
N VAL A 261 -8.95 -35.36 31.27
CA VAL A 261 -8.13 -34.36 32.01
C VAL A 261 -8.01 -33.04 31.25
N GLU A 262 -7.79 -33.07 29.93
CA GLU A 262 -7.76 -31.86 29.09
C GLU A 262 -9.11 -31.14 29.09
N LEU A 263 -10.21 -31.89 29.04
CA LEU A 263 -11.57 -31.33 29.05
C LEU A 263 -11.94 -30.77 30.44
N GLU A 264 -11.59 -31.45 31.53
CA GLU A 264 -11.77 -30.95 32.90
C GLU A 264 -10.91 -29.70 33.14
N ALA A 265 -9.66 -29.68 32.67
CA ALA A 265 -8.80 -28.51 32.75
C ALA A 265 -9.36 -27.33 31.93
N ALA A 266 -9.89 -27.59 30.74
CA ALA A 266 -10.56 -26.57 29.92
C ALA A 266 -11.84 -26.06 30.58
N GLN A 267 -12.66 -26.94 31.16
CA GLN A 267 -13.86 -26.56 31.92
C GLN A 267 -13.51 -25.74 33.16
N LYS A 268 -12.48 -26.13 33.92
CA LYS A 268 -12.01 -25.37 35.08
C LYS A 268 -11.41 -24.03 34.67
N ALA A 269 -10.68 -23.95 33.56
CA ALA A 269 -10.17 -22.70 33.03
C ALA A 269 -11.31 -21.75 32.59
N LYS A 270 -12.35 -22.30 31.95
CA LYS A 270 -13.57 -21.56 31.58
C LYS A 270 -14.34 -21.09 32.82
N ALA A 271 -14.52 -21.95 33.82
CA ALA A 271 -15.17 -21.60 35.08
C ALA A 271 -14.40 -20.50 35.84
N ASN A 272 -13.07 -20.57 35.87
CA ASN A 272 -12.23 -19.54 36.48
C ASN A 272 -12.28 -18.21 35.70
N ALA A 273 -12.31 -18.27 34.36
CA ALA A 273 -12.47 -17.07 33.53
C ALA A 273 -13.86 -16.44 33.71
N HIS A 274 -14.89 -17.27 33.92
CA HIS A 274 -16.24 -16.83 34.23
C HIS A 274 -16.31 -16.17 35.61
N ALA A 275 -15.76 -16.80 36.65
CA ALA A 275 -15.68 -16.24 38.01
C ALA A 275 -14.86 -14.94 38.07
N ALA A 276 -13.92 -14.73 37.16
CA ALA A 276 -13.14 -13.50 37.03
C ALA A 276 -13.84 -12.40 36.19
N GLY A 277 -15.12 -12.57 35.82
CA GLY A 277 -15.90 -11.58 35.08
C GLY A 277 -15.52 -11.45 33.60
N LYS A 278 -14.70 -12.35 33.04
CA LYS A 278 -14.29 -12.32 31.62
C LYS A 278 -15.24 -13.15 30.74
N VAL A 279 -16.53 -12.94 30.94
CA VAL A 279 -17.62 -13.73 30.31
C VAL A 279 -17.90 -13.29 28.86
N GLY A 280 -17.35 -12.16 28.39
CA GLY A 280 -17.64 -11.61 27.06
C GLY A 280 -16.69 -12.00 25.93
N MET A 281 -15.49 -12.53 26.22
CA MET A 281 -14.43 -12.68 25.21
C MET A 281 -14.02 -14.16 25.04
N GLY A 282 -14.86 -14.94 24.37
CA GLY A 282 -14.51 -16.29 23.89
C GLY A 282 -15.28 -17.47 24.52
N SER A 283 -16.25 -17.23 25.40
CA SER A 283 -17.27 -18.22 25.77
C SER A 283 -18.29 -18.36 24.65
N THR A 284 -18.65 -19.59 24.30
CA THR A 284 -19.79 -19.85 23.42
C THR A 284 -21.08 -19.47 24.16
N GLY A 285 -22.13 -19.05 23.46
CA GLY A 285 -23.42 -18.75 24.08
C GLY A 285 -23.94 -19.91 24.96
N LYS A 286 -23.63 -21.16 24.61
CA LYS A 286 -23.93 -22.32 25.47
C LYS A 286 -23.14 -22.30 26.79
N ASP A 287 -21.87 -21.91 26.75
CA ASP A 287 -21.04 -21.79 27.96
C ASP A 287 -21.60 -20.69 28.88
N PHE A 288 -22.09 -19.57 28.31
CA PHE A 288 -22.71 -18.48 29.05
C PHE A 288 -23.88 -18.95 29.93
N PHE A 289 -24.82 -19.72 29.35
CA PHE A 289 -25.98 -20.25 30.09
C PHE A 289 -25.63 -21.38 31.06
N THR A 290 -24.59 -22.16 30.83
CA THR A 290 -24.20 -23.25 31.75
C THR A 290 -23.46 -22.77 33.00
N PHE A 291 -22.81 -21.60 32.94
CA PHE A 291 -22.02 -21.06 34.05
C PHE A 291 -22.74 -19.94 34.83
N ASN A 292 -23.84 -19.40 34.29
CA ASN A 292 -24.67 -18.38 34.93
C ASN A 292 -26.17 -18.73 34.83
N PRO A 293 -26.64 -19.76 35.55
CA PRO A 293 -28.06 -20.15 35.54
C PRO A 293 -28.97 -19.09 36.18
N ASP A 294 -28.46 -18.30 37.12
CA ASP A 294 -29.24 -17.28 37.87
C ASP A 294 -29.58 -16.04 37.02
N PHE A 295 -28.90 -15.81 35.89
CA PHE A 295 -29.23 -14.73 34.96
C PHE A 295 -30.60 -14.95 34.28
N LEU A 296 -31.11 -16.19 34.28
CA LEU A 296 -32.44 -16.50 33.75
C LEU A 296 -33.56 -16.26 34.78
N ASP A 297 -33.25 -16.21 36.07
CA ASP A 297 -34.26 -16.09 37.14
C ASP A 297 -34.44 -14.64 37.64
N GLU A 298 -33.51 -13.71 37.36
CA GLU A 298 -33.57 -12.31 37.84
C GLU A 298 -34.16 -11.30 36.84
N GLU A 299 -34.54 -11.71 35.62
CA GLU A 299 -35.10 -10.82 34.58
C GLU A 299 -36.59 -11.10 34.28
N ASP A 300 -37.34 -11.66 35.24
CA ASP A 300 -38.79 -11.84 35.13
C ASP A 300 -39.53 -11.25 36.34
N ASP A 301 -39.66 -9.92 36.36
CA ASP A 301 -40.56 -9.23 37.29
C ASP A 301 -41.16 -7.95 36.68
N GLY A 302 -41.32 -7.85 35.35
CA GLY A 302 -41.96 -6.64 34.80
C GLY A 302 -42.11 -6.40 33.31
N ALA A 303 -42.03 -7.39 32.42
CA ALA A 303 -42.37 -7.17 31.01
C ALA A 303 -43.04 -8.41 30.41
N ASP A 304 -44.34 -8.27 30.13
CA ASP A 304 -45.22 -9.20 29.42
C ASP A 304 -44.48 -10.34 28.70
N GLU A 305 -44.52 -11.53 29.32
CA GLU A 305 -43.98 -12.77 28.79
C GLU A 305 -44.65 -13.08 27.44
N TRP A 306 -43.99 -12.69 26.35
CA TRP A 306 -44.35 -13.13 25.01
C TRP A 306 -44.00 -14.61 24.90
N ASP A 307 -44.87 -15.45 25.46
CA ASP A 307 -44.77 -16.89 25.33
C ASP A 307 -45.02 -17.27 23.86
N LEU A 308 -43.92 -17.60 23.18
CA LEU A 308 -43.94 -17.97 21.76
C LEU A 308 -44.84 -19.19 21.52
N ALA A 309 -45.11 -20.02 22.54
CA ALA A 309 -46.04 -21.14 22.44
C ALA A 309 -47.51 -20.69 22.44
N THR A 310 -47.90 -19.70 23.26
CA THR A 310 -49.24 -19.11 23.21
C THR A 310 -49.44 -18.29 21.93
N PHE A 311 -48.44 -17.54 21.47
CA PHE A 311 -48.52 -16.82 20.19
C PHE A 311 -48.67 -17.76 18.99
N ARG A 312 -47.93 -18.89 18.95
CA ARG A 312 -48.09 -19.91 17.91
C ARG A 312 -49.48 -20.57 17.95
N LYS A 313 -50.03 -20.81 19.14
CA LYS A 313 -51.38 -21.35 19.31
C LYS A 313 -52.46 -20.35 18.87
N GLN A 314 -52.30 -19.06 19.19
CA GLN A 314 -53.21 -18.01 18.73
C GLN A 314 -53.18 -17.88 17.20
N ARG A 315 -52.00 -17.83 16.59
CA ARG A 315 -51.85 -17.82 15.13
C ARG A 315 -52.50 -19.03 14.45
N ALA A 316 -52.27 -20.23 14.98
CA ALA A 316 -52.90 -21.44 14.46
C ALA A 316 -54.44 -21.39 14.60
N ALA A 317 -54.96 -20.91 15.72
CA ALA A 317 -56.40 -20.76 15.92
C ALA A 317 -57.03 -19.68 15.02
N GLU A 318 -56.31 -18.60 14.74
CA GLU A 318 -56.73 -17.56 13.78
C GLU A 318 -56.76 -18.09 12.35
N ASP A 319 -55.72 -18.83 11.94
CA ASP A 319 -55.65 -19.49 10.62
C ASP A 319 -56.77 -20.54 10.48
N ASP A 320 -57.00 -21.38 11.50
CA ASP A 320 -58.08 -22.37 11.51
C ASP A 320 -59.47 -21.69 11.45
N ALA A 321 -59.66 -20.55 12.14
CA ALA A 321 -60.90 -19.78 12.09
C ALA A 321 -61.13 -19.12 10.71
N ALA A 322 -60.06 -18.64 10.08
CA ALA A 322 -60.11 -18.09 8.72
C ALA A 322 -60.44 -19.19 7.69
N GLU A 323 -59.85 -20.37 7.82
CA GLU A 323 -60.17 -21.54 6.98
C GLU A 323 -61.61 -22.02 7.20
N ALA A 324 -62.09 -22.07 8.45
CA ALA A 324 -63.48 -22.41 8.76
C ALA A 324 -64.46 -21.42 8.12
N THR A 325 -64.17 -20.12 8.20
CA THR A 325 -64.98 -19.06 7.56
C THR A 325 -64.98 -19.21 6.04
N ARG A 326 -63.82 -19.51 5.44
CA ARG A 326 -63.70 -19.78 4.00
C ARG A 326 -64.48 -21.02 3.58
N LEU A 327 -64.45 -22.09 4.36
CA LEU A 327 -65.20 -23.31 4.12
C LEU A 327 -66.71 -23.11 4.27
N GLU A 328 -67.14 -22.30 5.24
CA GLU A 328 -68.55 -21.96 5.42
C GLU A 328 -69.07 -21.07 4.28
N ALA A 329 -68.27 -20.11 3.83
CA ALA A 329 -68.56 -19.33 2.61
C ALA A 329 -68.64 -20.23 1.37
N PHE A 330 -67.72 -21.19 1.22
CA PHE A 330 -67.76 -22.15 0.11
C PHE A 330 -69.00 -23.07 0.18
N ASN A 331 -69.39 -23.52 1.38
CA ASN A 331 -70.54 -24.39 1.59
C ASN A 331 -71.89 -23.65 1.41
N THR A 332 -71.98 -22.39 1.80
CA THR A 332 -73.15 -21.54 1.52
C THR A 332 -73.27 -21.25 0.02
N ASN A 333 -72.15 -20.99 -0.67
CA ASN A 333 -72.15 -20.81 -2.12
C ASN A 333 -72.51 -22.11 -2.86
N PHE A 334 -72.08 -23.27 -2.38
CA PHE A 334 -72.47 -24.58 -2.91
C PHE A 334 -73.96 -24.89 -2.67
N ARG A 335 -74.51 -24.50 -1.52
CA ARG A 335 -75.96 -24.62 -1.24
C ARG A 335 -76.83 -23.68 -2.10
N ASN A 336 -76.28 -22.55 -2.54
CA ASN A 336 -76.96 -21.59 -3.40
C ASN A 336 -76.89 -21.95 -4.90
N LEU A 337 -76.27 -23.07 -5.28
CA LEU A 337 -76.44 -23.68 -6.61
C LEU A 337 -77.79 -24.42 -6.70
N HIS A 338 -78.89 -23.65 -6.70
CA HIS A 338 -80.11 -24.11 -7.36
C HIS A 338 -79.91 -23.94 -8.87
N LEU A 339 -80.14 -25.03 -9.61
CA LEU A 339 -80.06 -25.07 -11.07
C LEU A 339 -81.25 -24.32 -11.67
N ASP A 340 -80.99 -23.20 -12.34
CA ASP A 340 -81.98 -22.54 -13.17
C ASP A 340 -82.13 -23.33 -14.50
N ASP A 341 -83.37 -23.63 -14.90
CA ASP A 341 -83.76 -24.46 -16.06
C ASP A 341 -83.45 -23.83 -17.46
N GLU A 342 -82.51 -22.89 -17.57
CA GLU A 342 -82.17 -22.24 -18.85
C GLU A 342 -80.66 -22.18 -19.16
N GLY A 343 -79.91 -23.22 -18.75
CA GLY A 343 -78.70 -23.65 -19.47
C GLY A 343 -77.60 -22.60 -19.74
N ASN A 344 -77.45 -21.58 -18.89
CA ASN A 344 -76.35 -20.62 -18.96
C ASN A 344 -75.50 -20.71 -17.68
N PRO A 345 -74.18 -20.92 -17.76
CA PRO A 345 -73.35 -21.08 -16.57
C PRO A 345 -73.27 -19.75 -15.77
N PRO A 346 -73.38 -19.79 -14.44
CA PRO A 346 -73.12 -18.61 -13.60
C PRO A 346 -71.64 -18.20 -13.69
N ALA A 347 -71.39 -16.89 -13.68
CA ALA A 347 -70.07 -16.30 -13.83
C ALA A 347 -69.08 -16.80 -12.76
N ASP A 348 -67.85 -17.09 -13.19
CA ASP A 348 -66.77 -17.61 -12.37
C ASP A 348 -66.42 -16.62 -11.22
N PRO A 349 -66.63 -17.00 -9.95
CA PRO A 349 -66.36 -16.12 -8.82
C PRO A 349 -64.86 -15.94 -8.51
N LEU A 350 -63.96 -16.59 -9.27
CA LEU A 350 -62.53 -16.34 -9.16
C LEU A 350 -62.07 -15.06 -9.87
N ALA A 351 -62.86 -14.54 -10.82
CA ALA A 351 -62.54 -13.31 -11.54
C ALA A 351 -62.65 -12.04 -10.67
N THR A 352 -63.55 -12.03 -9.68
CA THR A 352 -63.76 -10.84 -8.82
C THR A 352 -62.72 -10.70 -7.71
N LEU A 353 -61.96 -11.75 -7.38
CA LEU A 353 -60.86 -11.66 -6.42
C LEU A 353 -59.53 -11.24 -7.06
N GLU A 354 -59.36 -11.45 -8.37
CA GLU A 354 -58.21 -10.92 -9.12
C GLU A 354 -58.31 -9.39 -9.30
N GLU A 355 -59.51 -8.85 -9.52
CA GLU A 355 -59.75 -7.40 -9.64
C GLU A 355 -59.46 -6.61 -8.33
N ASP A 356 -59.67 -7.25 -7.17
CA ASP A 356 -59.39 -6.66 -5.84
C ASP A 356 -57.91 -6.72 -5.44
N GLU A 357 -57.12 -7.66 -5.98
CA GLU A 357 -55.66 -7.72 -5.82
C GLU A 357 -54.96 -6.79 -6.81
N GLU A 358 -55.43 -6.72 -8.06
CA GLU A 358 -54.85 -5.86 -9.11
C GLU A 358 -55.08 -4.36 -8.81
N SER A 359 -56.22 -4.00 -8.21
CA SER A 359 -56.48 -2.63 -7.73
C SER A 359 -55.66 -2.23 -6.49
N LYS A 360 -55.30 -3.18 -5.62
CA LYS A 360 -54.40 -2.94 -4.48
C LYS A 360 -52.95 -2.83 -4.96
N ASN A 361 -52.53 -3.65 -5.90
CA ASN A 361 -51.19 -3.57 -6.50
C ASN A 361 -50.99 -2.27 -7.29
N ALA A 362 -51.99 -1.83 -8.06
CA ALA A 362 -51.96 -0.55 -8.77
C ALA A 362 -51.87 0.65 -7.81
N LYS A 363 -52.45 0.55 -6.61
CA LYS A 363 -52.34 1.58 -5.57
C LYS A 363 -50.96 1.62 -4.92
N ILE A 364 -50.33 0.46 -4.72
CA ILE A 364 -48.95 0.36 -4.19
C ILE A 364 -47.92 0.85 -5.24
N GLU A 365 -48.11 0.54 -6.52
CA GLU A 365 -47.22 1.00 -7.60
C GLU A 365 -47.29 2.52 -7.82
N SER A 366 -48.49 3.12 -7.73
CA SER A 366 -48.66 4.59 -7.85
C SER A 366 -48.09 5.37 -6.65
N GLU A 367 -48.10 4.81 -5.44
CA GLU A 367 -47.42 5.40 -4.27
C GLU A 367 -45.89 5.24 -4.35
N GLN A 368 -45.38 4.17 -4.96
CA GLN A 368 -43.94 3.99 -5.22
C GLN A 368 -43.41 4.87 -6.37
N GLU A 369 -44.21 5.14 -7.41
CA GLU A 369 -43.84 6.12 -8.46
C GLU A 369 -43.85 7.57 -7.93
N LEU A 370 -44.75 7.91 -7.02
CA LEU A 370 -44.74 9.25 -6.39
C LEU A 370 -43.53 9.45 -5.47
N ALA A 371 -43.05 8.39 -4.80
CA ALA A 371 -41.86 8.43 -3.95
C ALA A 371 -40.54 8.52 -4.76
N THR A 372 -40.48 7.90 -5.94
CA THR A 372 -39.26 7.90 -6.79
C THR A 372 -39.09 9.18 -7.61
N VAL A 373 -40.16 9.94 -7.87
CA VAL A 373 -40.09 11.27 -8.50
C VAL A 373 -39.67 12.38 -7.51
N ALA A 374 -39.82 12.15 -6.19
CA ALA A 374 -39.38 13.08 -5.15
C ALA A 374 -37.87 13.01 -4.83
N GLU A 375 -37.17 11.94 -5.24
CA GLU A 375 -35.73 11.75 -4.99
C GLU A 375 -34.83 12.10 -6.19
N GLY A 376 -35.41 12.73 -7.23
CA GLY A 376 -34.73 13.05 -8.51
C GLY A 376 -34.57 14.54 -8.83
N ALA A 377 -34.73 15.47 -7.88
CA ALA A 377 -34.61 16.91 -8.13
C ALA A 377 -33.48 17.56 -7.32
N ALA A 378 -32.28 17.62 -7.92
CA ALA A 378 -31.21 18.49 -7.44
C ALA A 378 -31.57 19.98 -7.66
N PRO A 379 -31.37 20.87 -6.67
CA PRO A 379 -31.76 22.27 -6.79
C PRO A 379 -30.83 23.09 -7.70
N SER A 380 -31.44 23.95 -8.51
CA SER A 380 -30.78 24.92 -9.40
C SER A 380 -30.09 26.07 -8.61
N PRO A 381 -29.00 26.68 -9.14
CA PRO A 381 -28.11 27.57 -8.41
C PRO A 381 -28.58 29.04 -8.39
N ALA A 382 -29.81 29.31 -7.92
CA ALA A 382 -30.35 30.68 -7.88
C ALA A 382 -31.02 31.10 -6.56
N GLN A 383 -30.93 30.33 -5.47
CA GLN A 383 -31.57 30.70 -4.19
C GLN A 383 -30.70 30.44 -2.94
N ARG A 384 -29.38 30.60 -3.04
CA ARG A 384 -28.48 30.66 -1.86
C ARG A 384 -27.89 32.05 -1.64
N ALA A 385 -28.77 33.04 -1.55
CA ALA A 385 -28.43 34.37 -1.08
C ALA A 385 -29.65 35.00 -0.39
N ALA A 386 -29.91 34.60 0.86
CA ALA A 386 -30.58 35.40 1.90
C ALA A 386 -31.14 34.48 3.01
N PHE A 387 -30.28 33.94 3.88
CA PHE A 387 -30.64 33.59 5.25
C PHE A 387 -29.38 33.20 6.04
N ASP A 388 -28.64 34.18 6.55
CA ASP A 388 -27.95 34.09 7.85
C ASP A 388 -27.43 35.48 8.25
N LYS A 389 -28.37 36.35 8.62
CA LYS A 389 -28.14 37.50 9.48
C LYS A 389 -29.20 37.36 10.56
N HIS A 390 -28.85 36.80 11.71
CA HIS A 390 -29.22 37.26 13.05
C HIS A 390 -28.99 36.12 14.07
N GLY A 391 -27.99 36.30 14.91
CA GLY A 391 -27.76 35.52 16.12
C GLY A 391 -26.30 35.70 16.56
N ASP A 392 -25.98 36.02 17.79
CA ASP A 392 -26.76 36.48 18.93
C ASP A 392 -25.71 37.11 19.85
N GLY A 393 -25.97 38.32 20.32
CA GLY A 393 -25.14 39.00 21.29
C GLY A 393 -25.88 39.00 22.60
N GLY A 394 -25.36 38.31 23.60
CA GLY A 394 -25.96 38.29 24.94
C GLY A 394 -25.09 37.53 25.93
N GLY A 395 -24.19 38.26 26.61
CA GLY A 395 -23.42 37.73 27.73
C GLY A 395 -24.29 37.59 28.98
N ILE A 396 -23.92 36.64 29.85
CA ILE A 396 -24.34 36.62 31.25
C ILE A 396 -23.15 36.14 32.08
N GLU A 397 -22.81 36.98 33.06
CA GLU A 397 -21.82 36.80 34.12
C GLU A 397 -22.17 35.63 35.04
N ALA A 398 -21.16 34.95 35.59
CA ALA A 398 -21.30 34.22 36.84
C ALA A 398 -19.96 34.29 37.59
N ASP A 399 -20.03 35.04 38.68
CA ASP A 399 -19.04 35.22 39.74
C ASP A 399 -18.95 34.00 40.67
N GLU A 400 -17.86 33.99 41.45
CA GLU A 400 -17.49 33.20 42.64
C GLU A 400 -18.49 32.22 43.28
N ALA A 401 -18.03 31.00 43.57
CA ALA A 401 -17.81 30.46 44.93
C ALA A 401 -17.17 29.06 44.89
#